data_AF-A0A1W9PIN3-F1
#
_entry.id   AF-A0A1W9PIN3-F1
#
_cell.length_a   1.000
_cell.length_b   1.000
_cell.length_c   1.000
_cell.angle_alpha   90.00
_cell.angle_beta   90.00
_cell.angle_gamma   90.00
#
_symmetry.space_group_name_H-M   'P 1'
#
loop_
_entity.id
_entity.type
_entity.pdbx_description
1 polymer ?
#
loop_
_entity_poly.entity_id
_entity_poly.type
_entity_poly.pdbx_seq_one_letter_code
_entity_poly.pdbx_strand_id
1 'polypeptide(L)'
;MEAIEQRGGNSFYQFSVPAAILRFRQGFGRLIRTKSDRGVVIILDNRALRFRYGSLFLESLPVIPKVFNTPREMLNAIEKWFFR
;
A
#
# COMPACT_ATOMS: atom_id res chain seq x y z
N MET A 1 -9.95 -18.31 10.02
CA MET A 1 -9.41 -18.83 8.74
C MET A 1 -9.90 -20.27 8.53
N GLU A 2 -9.75 -21.15 9.52
CA GLU A 2 -10.28 -22.53 9.49
C GLU A 2 -11.75 -22.63 9.10
N ALA A 3 -12.63 -21.79 9.67
CA ALA A 3 -14.06 -21.79 9.30
C ALA A 3 -14.34 -21.37 7.85
N ILE A 4 -13.41 -20.68 7.17
CA ILE A 4 -13.54 -20.34 5.74
C ILE A 4 -13.10 -21.54 4.90
N GLU A 5 -11.99 -22.17 5.28
CA GLU A 5 -11.45 -23.36 4.62
C GLU A 5 -12.41 -24.56 4.72
N GLN A 6 -13.01 -24.78 5.90
CA GLN A 6 -14.02 -25.81 6.12
C GLN A 6 -15.27 -25.65 5.24
N ARG A 7 -15.56 -24.43 4.76
CA ARG A 7 -16.64 -24.13 3.81
C ARG A 7 -16.19 -24.16 2.35
N GLY A 8 -14.97 -24.64 2.07
CA GLY A 8 -14.37 -24.68 0.73
C GLY A 8 -13.87 -23.32 0.21
N GLY A 9 -13.81 -22.31 1.08
CA GLY A 9 -13.36 -20.97 0.72
C GLY A 9 -11.85 -20.79 0.80
N ASN A 10 -11.34 -19.71 0.20
CA ASN A 10 -9.93 -19.34 0.28
C ASN A 10 -9.70 -18.29 1.39
N SER A 11 -9.19 -18.72 2.54
CA SER A 11 -8.94 -17.87 3.71
C SER A 11 -7.94 -16.73 3.44
N PHE A 12 -6.97 -16.95 2.55
CA PHE A 12 -5.99 -15.93 2.16
C PHE A 12 -6.67 -14.74 1.49
N TYR A 13 -7.49 -14.98 0.47
CA TYR A 13 -8.20 -13.92 -0.24
C TYR A 13 -9.38 -13.34 0.57
N GLN A 14 -10.11 -14.18 1.31
CA GLN A 14 -11.30 -13.73 2.03
C GLN A 14 -11.01 -13.06 3.37
N PHE A 15 -9.83 -13.30 3.96
CA PHE A 15 -9.49 -12.74 5.27
C PHE A 15 -8.11 -12.08 5.29
N SER A 16 -7.05 -12.78 4.91
CA SER A 16 -5.68 -12.26 5.06
C SER A 16 -5.42 -11.02 4.21
N VAL A 17 -5.87 -11.00 2.96
CA VAL A 17 -5.77 -9.83 2.06
C VAL A 17 -6.56 -8.63 2.61
N PRO A 18 -7.87 -8.74 2.91
CA PRO A 18 -8.62 -7.64 3.54
C PRO A 18 -8.00 -7.13 4.84
N ALA A 19 -7.56 -8.03 5.73
CA ALA A 19 -6.93 -7.64 6.99
C ALA A 19 -5.60 -6.88 6.77
N ALA A 20 -4.81 -7.30 5.78
CA ALA A 20 -3.58 -6.61 5.41
C ALA A 20 -3.85 -5.23 4.79
N ILE A 21 -4.88 -5.09 3.95
CA ILE A 21 -5.31 -3.79 3.39
C ILE A 21 -5.75 -2.84 4.50
N LEU A 22 -6.51 -3.32 5.49
CA LEU A 22 -6.93 -2.51 6.63
C LEU A 22 -5.72 -1.96 7.40
N ARG A 23 -4.74 -2.81 7.72
CA ARG A 23 -3.49 -2.40 8.38
C ARG A 23 -2.68 -1.43 7.51
N PHE A 24 -2.66 -1.66 6.20
CA PHE A 24 -1.97 -0.80 5.25
C PHE A 24 -2.56 0.62 5.24
N ARG A 25 -3.89 0.73 5.17
CA ARG A 25 -4.61 2.02 5.27
C ARG A 25 -4.36 2.73 6.61
N GLN A 26 -4.34 1.98 7.71
CA GLN A 26 -4.01 2.54 9.02
C GLN A 26 -2.57 3.07 9.09
N GLY A 27 -1.62 2.35 8.49
CA GLY A 27 -0.24 2.81 8.35
C GLY A 27 -0.15 4.10 7.53
N PHE A 28 -0.85 4.17 6.40
CA PHE A 28 -0.95 5.39 5.59
C PHE A 28 -1.54 6.57 6.37
N GLY A 29 -2.59 6.34 7.14
CA GLY A 29 -3.23 7.36 8.00
C GLY A 29 -2.35 7.91 9.13
N ARG A 30 -1.17 7.30 9.39
CA ARG A 30 -0.17 7.90 10.30
C ARG A 30 0.53 9.11 9.68
N LEU A 31 0.58 9.20 8.35
CA LEU A 31 1.24 10.30 7.65
C LEU A 31 0.37 11.55 7.56
N ILE A 32 -0.93 11.39 7.29
CA ILE A 32 -1.87 12.49 7.09
C ILE A 32 -2.87 12.51 8.25
N ARG A 33 -2.60 13.34 9.27
CA ARG A 33 -3.45 13.58 10.44
C ARG A 33 -4.10 14.97 10.40
N THR A 34 -3.47 15.93 9.74
CA THR A 34 -3.98 17.30 9.57
C THR A 34 -3.96 17.71 8.09
N LYS A 35 -4.69 18.79 7.75
CA LYS A 35 -4.71 19.33 6.37
C LYS A 35 -3.35 19.90 5.92
N SER A 36 -2.48 20.25 6.87
CA SER A 36 -1.15 20.80 6.60
C SER A 36 -0.06 19.74 6.57
N ASP A 37 -0.36 18.48 6.92
CA ASP A 37 0.64 17.43 6.94
C ASP A 37 1.16 17.16 5.53
N ARG A 38 2.48 17.07 5.43
CA ARG A 38 3.20 16.74 4.20
C ARG A 38 4.17 15.62 4.50
N GLY A 39 4.21 14.62 3.62
CA GLY A 39 5.31 13.67 3.59
C GLY A 39 5.12 12.60 2.53
N VAL A 40 5.94 11.56 2.61
CA VAL A 40 6.00 10.49 1.60
C VAL A 40 5.84 9.14 2.27
N VAL A 41 5.00 8.27 1.68
CA VAL A 41 4.94 6.84 1.99
C VAL A 41 5.72 6.08 0.92
N ILE A 42 6.61 5.19 1.36
CA ILE A 42 7.40 4.34 0.46
C ILE A 42 6.99 2.89 0.67
N ILE A 43 6.66 2.20 -0.42
CA ILE A 43 6.33 0.78 -0.42
C ILE A 43 7.50 0.03 -1.06
N LEU A 44 8.23 -0.76 -0.26
CA LEU A 44 9.40 -1.53 -0.70
C LEU A 44 9.07 -3.01 -0.96
N ASP A 45 7.82 -3.29 -1.30
CA ASP A 45 7.31 -4.65 -1.51
C ASP A 45 6.75 -4.79 -2.93
N ASN A 46 7.46 -5.57 -3.76
CA ASN A 46 7.08 -5.82 -5.15
C ASN A 46 5.74 -6.57 -5.29
N ARG A 47 5.21 -7.18 -4.20
CA ARG A 47 3.92 -7.88 -4.25
C ARG A 47 2.77 -6.94 -4.58
N ALA A 48 2.87 -5.66 -4.21
CA ALA A 48 1.87 -4.65 -4.53
C ALA A 48 1.70 -4.43 -6.04
N LEU A 49 2.73 -4.73 -6.84
CA LEU A 49 2.70 -4.57 -8.30
C LEU A 49 2.51 -5.91 -9.03
N ARG A 50 3.08 -7.00 -8.51
CA ARG A 50 3.17 -8.27 -9.25
C ARG A 50 2.01 -9.22 -9.04
N PHE A 51 1.31 -9.15 -7.90
CA PHE A 51 0.21 -10.05 -7.60
C PHE A 51 -1.14 -9.41 -7.88
N ARG A 52 -2.13 -10.22 -8.27
CA ARG A 52 -3.50 -9.76 -8.54
C ARG A 52 -4.13 -9.01 -7.38
N TYR A 53 -3.86 -9.42 -6.14
CA TYR A 53 -4.37 -8.70 -4.96
C TYR A 53 -3.62 -7.40 -4.68
N GLY A 54 -2.46 -7.17 -5.30
CA GLY A 54 -1.65 -5.97 -5.10
C GLY A 54 -2.37 -4.70 -5.55
N SER A 55 -3.16 -4.78 -6.63
CA SER A 55 -3.98 -3.65 -7.09
C SER A 55 -4.96 -3.17 -6.01
N LEU A 56 -5.54 -4.09 -5.23
CA LEU A 56 -6.42 -3.75 -4.11
C LEU A 56 -5.73 -2.90 -3.04
N PHE A 57 -4.43 -3.09 -2.81
CA PHE A 57 -3.66 -2.21 -1.91
C PHE A 57 -3.50 -0.82 -2.50
N LEU A 58 -3.11 -0.72 -3.78
CA LEU A 58 -2.86 0.56 -4.44
C LEU A 58 -4.16 1.37 -4.60
N GLU A 59 -5.25 0.72 -4.98
CA GLU A 59 -6.60 1.32 -5.09
C GLU A 59 -7.16 1.73 -3.73
N SER A 60 -6.68 1.13 -2.63
CA SER A 60 -7.12 1.51 -1.29
C SER A 60 -6.53 2.86 -0.81
N LEU A 61 -5.60 3.45 -1.56
CA LEU A 61 -4.98 4.73 -1.22
C LEU A 61 -5.71 5.91 -1.88
N PRO A 62 -5.78 7.08 -1.22
CA PRO A 62 -6.38 8.29 -1.79
C PRO A 62 -5.48 9.00 -2.82
N VAL A 63 -4.42 8.34 -3.28
CA VAL A 63 -3.41 8.88 -4.19
C VAL A 63 -2.99 7.82 -5.18
N ILE A 64 -2.58 8.24 -6.39
CA ILE A 64 -2.03 7.34 -7.40
C ILE A 64 -0.54 7.11 -7.08
N PRO A 65 -0.11 5.88 -6.78
CA PRO A 65 1.28 5.59 -6.47
C PRO A 65 2.19 5.76 -7.69
N LYS A 66 3.40 6.28 -7.48
CA LYS A 66 4.46 6.31 -8.51
C LYS A 66 5.36 5.09 -8.34
N VAL A 67 5.68 4.44 -9.45
CA VAL A 67 6.59 3.29 -9.49
C VAL A 67 7.96 3.74 -9.96
N PHE A 68 9.01 3.27 -9.29
CA PHE A 68 10.39 3.58 -9.60
C PHE A 68 11.16 2.27 -9.80
N ASN A 69 12.07 2.24 -10.78
CA ASN A 69 12.86 1.04 -11.08
C ASN A 69 14.18 1.03 -10.31
N THR A 70 14.63 2.20 -9.84
CA THR A 70 15.87 2.33 -9.06
C THR A 70 15.66 3.18 -7.81
N PRO A 71 16.43 2.92 -6.71
CA PRO A 71 16.42 3.78 -5.54
C PRO A 71 16.78 5.23 -5.85
N ARG A 72 17.68 5.46 -6.83
CA ARG A 72 18.12 6.81 -7.22
C ARG A 72 16.99 7.62 -7.82
N GLU A 73 16.20 7.04 -8.73
CA GLU A 73 15.02 7.72 -9.29
C GLU A 73 14.00 8.10 -8.21
N MET A 74 13.74 7.18 -7.28
CA MET A 74 12.85 7.41 -6.15
C MET A 74 13.36 8.56 -5.26
N LEU A 75 14.63 8.53 -4.86
CA LEU A 75 15.25 9.56 -4.02
C LEU A 75 15.20 10.94 -4.70
N ASN A 76 15.54 11.01 -6.00
CA ASN A 76 15.45 12.25 -6.78
C ASN A 76 14.01 12.79 -6.85
N ALA A 77 13.01 11.91 -6.95
CA ALA A 77 11.60 12.32 -6.98
C ALA A 77 11.12 12.84 -5.61
N ILE A 78 11.59 12.23 -4.52
CA ILE A 78 11.30 12.65 -3.15
C ILE A 78 11.92 14.02 -2.87
N GLU A 79 13.20 14.21 -3.20
CA GLU A 79 13.90 15.49 -3.04
C GLU A 79 13.18 16.60 -3.80
N LYS A 80 12.86 16.36 -5.09
CA LYS A 80 12.10 17.32 -5.91
C LYS A 80 10.70 17.62 -5.36
N TRP A 81 10.08 16.71 -4.62
CA TRP A 81 8.75 16.92 -4.04
C TRP A 81 8.81 17.74 -2.75
N PHE A 82 9.81 17.49 -1.89
CA PHE A 82 9.96 18.22 -0.62
C PHE A 82 10.50 19.64 -0.79
N PHE A 83 11.41 19.86 -1.73
CA PHE A 83 12.10 21.14 -1.91
C PHE A 83 11.57 21.98 -3.09
N ARG A 84 10.39 21.63 -3.60
CA ARG A 84 9.62 22.47 -4.53
C ARG A 84 8.57 23.31 -3.80
#